data_AF-A0AA41UVC7-F1
#
_entry.id   AF-A0AA41UVC7-F1
#
_cell.length_a   1.000
_cell.length_b   1.000
_cell.length_c   1.000
_cell.angle_alpha   90.00
_cell.angle_beta   90.00
_cell.angle_gamma   90.00
#
_symmetry.space_group_name_H-M   'P 1'
#
loop_
_entity.id
_entity.type
_entity.pdbx_description
1 polymer ?
#
loop_
_entity_poly.entity_id
_entity_poly.type
_entity_poly.pdbx_seq_one_letter_code
_entity_poly.pdbx_strand_id
1 'polypeptide(L)'
;MFLNRLLKQFQPRVIIDLFMPVFPLMYLNVVIDQNLEPGIRVTVAMGTDRCLETDSLRKVVPSSTPREEGSYWGYKVRYAPNISSVFKDCPFEGGYDHKLGTSEHGVVVSSSELIIPTFRHLLIAFGGLAGLEECIEEDVNLKGKDARDVFDKYLNICPHQGSRTIRTEEAIFISLQYFQEPISRAVAGN
;
A
#
# COMPACT_ATOMS: atom_id res chain seq x y z
N MET A 1 -35.24 32.85 -24.56
CA MET A 1 -35.24 31.92 -23.39
C MET A 1 -35.07 30.45 -23.80
N PHE A 2 -34.38 30.16 -24.92
CA PHE A 2 -34.32 28.80 -25.51
C PHE A 2 -32.88 28.35 -25.84
N LEU A 3 -31.87 29.02 -25.28
CA LEU A 3 -30.45 28.75 -25.56
C LEU A 3 -29.62 28.33 -24.32
N ASN A 4 -30.26 28.16 -23.15
CA ASN A 4 -29.59 27.68 -21.92
C ASN A 4 -29.94 26.23 -21.55
N ARG A 5 -30.65 25.50 -22.41
CA ARG A 5 -31.08 24.10 -22.15
C ARG A 5 -30.19 23.03 -22.81
N LEU A 6 -29.10 23.42 -23.47
CA LEU A 6 -28.22 22.53 -24.24
C LEU A 6 -26.75 22.49 -23.78
N LEU A 7 -26.47 22.89 -22.54
CA LEU A 7 -25.11 22.82 -21.94
C LEU A 7 -25.05 22.02 -20.62
N LYS A 8 -25.77 20.89 -20.56
CA LYS A 8 -25.59 19.88 -19.48
C LYS A 8 -25.33 18.47 -20.03
N GLN A 9 -24.71 18.35 -21.21
CA GLN A 9 -24.39 17.06 -21.82
C GLN A 9 -22.93 16.62 -21.65
N PHE A 10 -22.24 17.16 -20.65
CA PHE A 10 -21.02 16.57 -20.09
C PHE A 10 -21.07 16.79 -18.58
N GLN A 11 -21.71 15.87 -17.85
CA GLN A 11 -21.58 15.83 -16.39
C GLN A 11 -20.21 15.19 -16.10
N PRO A 12 -19.23 15.93 -15.57
CA PRO A 12 -17.95 15.36 -15.19
C PRO A 12 -18.17 14.28 -14.12
N ARG A 13 -17.68 13.07 -14.40
CA ARG A 13 -17.95 11.88 -13.58
C ARG A 13 -17.04 11.85 -12.35
N VAL A 14 -17.60 11.60 -11.18
CA VAL A 14 -16.86 11.18 -9.98
C VAL A 14 -16.35 9.75 -10.25
N ILE A 15 -15.09 9.47 -9.91
CA ILE A 15 -14.53 8.11 -10.04
C ILE A 15 -14.89 7.37 -8.75
N ILE A 16 -15.67 6.30 -8.85
CA ILE A 16 -16.20 5.60 -7.67
C ILE A 16 -15.51 4.25 -7.53
N ASP A 17 -14.82 4.03 -6.41
CA ASP A 17 -14.47 2.69 -5.93
C ASP A 17 -15.62 2.18 -5.07
N LEU A 18 -16.25 1.10 -5.52
CA LEU A 18 -17.41 0.51 -4.86
C LEU A 18 -16.96 -0.56 -3.88
N PHE A 19 -17.19 -0.35 -2.59
CA PHE A 19 -16.97 -1.39 -1.60
C PHE A 19 -18.24 -2.25 -1.46
N MET A 20 -18.16 -3.46 -2.00
CA MET A 20 -19.15 -4.55 -1.87
C MET A 20 -18.42 -5.89 -1.75
N PRO A 21 -18.90 -6.83 -0.93
CA PRO A 21 -18.35 -8.19 -0.88
C PRO A 21 -18.63 -9.02 -2.15
N VAL A 22 -19.48 -8.55 -3.09
CA VAL A 22 -19.84 -9.28 -4.32
C VAL A 22 -20.06 -8.31 -5.49
N PHE A 23 -19.31 -8.46 -6.59
CA PHE A 23 -19.39 -7.65 -7.82
C PHE A 23 -20.68 -7.91 -8.63
N PRO A 24 -21.19 -6.89 -9.36
CA PRO A 24 -20.84 -6.74 -10.78
C PRO A 24 -20.40 -5.32 -11.16
N LEU A 25 -19.66 -5.21 -12.28
CA LEU A 25 -19.31 -3.95 -12.94
C LEU A 25 -20.59 -3.13 -13.16
N MET A 26 -20.77 -2.08 -12.35
CA MET A 26 -21.94 -1.22 -12.45
C MET A 26 -21.80 -0.31 -13.66
N TYR A 27 -22.63 -0.52 -14.67
CA TYR A 27 -22.92 0.45 -15.73
C TYR A 27 -23.93 1.54 -15.27
N LEU A 28 -24.29 1.54 -13.99
CA LEU A 28 -25.28 2.43 -13.38
C LEU A 28 -24.60 3.50 -12.53
N ASN A 29 -25.13 4.72 -12.61
CA ASN A 29 -24.69 5.81 -11.74
C ASN A 29 -25.13 5.54 -10.30
N VAL A 30 -24.25 5.83 -9.34
CA VAL A 30 -24.56 5.82 -7.91
C VAL A 30 -24.85 7.26 -7.48
N VAL A 31 -25.95 7.45 -6.74
CA VAL A 31 -26.28 8.74 -6.13
C VAL A 31 -25.71 8.77 -4.72
N ILE A 32 -24.94 9.79 -4.40
CA ILE A 32 -24.33 9.99 -3.07
C ILE A 32 -25.01 11.14 -2.32
N ASP A 33 -24.99 11.06 -0.99
CA ASP A 33 -25.55 12.08 -0.09
C ASP A 33 -24.73 13.38 0.01
N GLN A 34 -23.52 13.38 -0.55
CA GLN A 34 -22.55 14.46 -0.42
C GLN A 34 -22.33 15.22 -1.72
N ASN A 35 -22.24 16.54 -1.63
CA ASN A 35 -21.89 17.39 -2.76
C ASN A 35 -20.36 17.44 -2.91
N LEU A 36 -19.83 16.79 -3.95
CA LEU A 36 -18.40 16.69 -4.21
C LEU A 36 -18.05 17.30 -5.56
N GLU A 37 -16.84 17.87 -5.64
CA GLU A 37 -16.32 18.34 -6.91
C GLU A 37 -16.12 17.18 -7.89
N PRO A 38 -16.45 17.37 -9.17
CA PRO A 38 -16.28 16.33 -10.17
C PRO A 38 -14.83 15.87 -10.35
N GLY A 39 -14.64 14.60 -10.72
CA GLY A 39 -13.32 14.00 -10.96
C GLY A 39 -12.59 13.52 -9.70
N ILE A 40 -13.18 13.70 -8.51
CA ILE A 40 -12.63 13.13 -7.27
C ILE A 40 -12.88 11.61 -7.25
N ARG A 41 -11.87 10.86 -6.77
CA ARG A 41 -12.00 9.43 -6.48
C ARG A 41 -12.50 9.21 -5.06
N VAL A 42 -13.58 8.43 -4.89
CA VAL A 42 -14.19 8.16 -3.58
C VAL A 42 -14.44 6.68 -3.34
N THR A 43 -14.48 6.28 -2.06
CA THR A 43 -14.93 4.95 -1.64
C THR A 43 -16.37 5.04 -1.14
N VAL A 44 -17.27 4.25 -1.71
CA VAL A 44 -18.69 4.29 -1.37
C VAL A 44 -19.12 2.99 -0.71
N ALA A 45 -19.77 3.11 0.45
CA ALA A 45 -20.37 1.97 1.14
C ALA A 45 -21.72 1.66 0.49
N MET A 46 -21.81 0.48 -0.13
CA MET A 46 -23.00 0.05 -0.86
C MET A 46 -23.98 -0.75 0.01
N GLY A 47 -23.60 -1.10 1.25
CA GLY A 47 -24.42 -1.92 2.15
C GLY A 47 -24.63 -3.35 1.65
N THR A 48 -25.52 -4.08 2.32
CA THR A 48 -25.83 -5.50 2.02
C THR A 48 -26.96 -5.67 1.00
N ASP A 49 -27.75 -4.62 0.78
CA ASP A 49 -28.90 -4.67 -0.10
C ASP A 49 -28.48 -4.58 -1.56
N ARG A 50 -28.76 -5.65 -2.30
CA ARG A 50 -28.54 -5.74 -3.76
C ARG A 50 -29.50 -4.89 -4.58
N CYS A 51 -30.47 -4.25 -3.92
CA CYS A 51 -31.44 -3.39 -4.56
C CYS A 51 -30.77 -2.06 -4.95
N LEU A 52 -30.44 -1.93 -6.22
CA LEU A 52 -29.90 -0.69 -6.82
C LEU A 52 -31.04 0.19 -7.33
N GLU A 53 -32.08 0.39 -6.51
CA GLU A 53 -33.10 1.40 -6.79
C GLU A 53 -32.38 2.75 -6.90
N THR A 54 -32.63 3.46 -8.00
CA THR A 54 -31.88 4.65 -8.41
C THR A 54 -31.97 5.82 -7.41
N ASP A 55 -32.91 5.74 -6.47
CA ASP A 55 -33.16 6.76 -5.44
C ASP A 55 -32.49 6.47 -4.08
N SER A 56 -31.78 5.35 -3.93
CA SER A 56 -31.09 5.05 -2.66
C SER A 56 -29.78 5.82 -2.53
N LEU A 57 -29.79 6.87 -1.70
CA LEU A 57 -28.58 7.65 -1.37
C LEU A 57 -27.52 6.77 -0.71
N ARG A 58 -26.31 6.74 -1.28
CA ARG A 58 -25.16 6.02 -0.73
C ARG A 58 -24.21 6.97 -0.01
N LYS A 59 -23.52 6.45 1.00
CA LYS A 59 -22.58 7.22 1.82
C LYS A 59 -21.15 7.00 1.33
N VAL A 60 -20.42 8.09 1.11
CA VAL A 60 -18.97 8.04 0.96
C VAL A 60 -18.35 7.76 2.31
N VAL A 61 -17.42 6.81 2.34
CA VAL A 61 -16.66 6.41 3.53
C VAL A 61 -15.16 6.65 3.32
N PRO A 62 -14.37 6.72 4.40
CA PRO A 62 -12.91 6.74 4.27
C PRO A 62 -12.41 5.59 3.39
N SER A 63 -11.37 5.85 2.59
CA SER A 63 -10.76 4.81 1.76
C SER A 63 -10.11 3.68 2.57
N SER A 64 -9.97 3.86 3.89
CA SER A 64 -9.43 2.85 4.81
C SER A 64 -10.49 1.86 5.31
N THR A 65 -11.77 2.21 5.25
CA THR A 65 -12.87 1.39 5.79
C THR A 65 -12.87 -0.05 5.26
N PRO A 66 -12.73 -0.32 3.95
CA PRO A 66 -12.66 -1.70 3.45
C PRO A 66 -11.55 -2.53 4.08
N ARG A 67 -10.40 -1.91 4.37
CA ARG A 67 -9.23 -2.56 4.98
C ARG A 67 -9.44 -2.83 6.46
N GLU A 68 -10.08 -1.90 7.18
CA GLU A 68 -10.47 -2.09 8.57
C GLU A 68 -11.48 -3.25 8.73
N GLU A 69 -12.25 -3.53 7.69
CA GLU A 69 -13.16 -4.67 7.59
C GLU A 69 -12.52 -5.94 6.99
N GLY A 70 -11.19 -5.96 6.80
CA GLY A 70 -10.44 -7.15 6.40
C GLY A 70 -10.31 -7.36 4.89
N SER A 71 -10.76 -6.43 4.05
CA SER A 71 -10.62 -6.52 2.59
C SER A 71 -9.41 -5.75 2.08
N TYR A 72 -8.66 -6.33 1.15
CA TYR A 72 -7.61 -5.61 0.43
C TYR A 72 -8.22 -4.55 -0.49
N TRP A 73 -7.80 -3.29 -0.33
CA TRP A 73 -8.35 -2.14 -1.06
C TRP A 73 -7.33 -1.42 -1.94
N GLY A 74 -6.37 -2.18 -2.47
CA GLY A 74 -5.28 -1.63 -3.26
C GLY A 74 -4.17 -1.02 -2.42
N TYR A 75 -3.33 -0.22 -3.06
CA TYR A 75 -2.22 0.50 -2.45
C TYR A 75 -2.21 1.97 -2.90
N LYS A 76 -1.55 2.82 -2.11
CA LYS A 76 -1.23 4.20 -2.49
C LYS A 76 0.23 4.28 -2.90
N VAL A 77 0.50 5.02 -3.97
CA VAL A 77 1.87 5.32 -4.41
C VAL A 77 2.30 6.63 -3.79
N ARG A 78 3.50 6.66 -3.23
CA ARG A 78 4.14 7.86 -2.68
C ARG A 78 5.53 7.98 -3.26
N TYR A 79 5.85 9.17 -3.77
CA TYR A 79 7.20 9.51 -4.20
C TYR A 79 8.00 10.00 -2.99
N ALA A 80 9.25 9.55 -2.88
CA ALA A 80 10.22 10.04 -1.91
C ALA A 80 11.54 10.31 -2.64
N PRO A 81 12.18 11.47 -2.43
CA PRO A 81 13.41 11.82 -3.15
C PRO A 81 14.64 11.04 -2.70
N ASN A 82 14.61 10.48 -1.48
CA ASN A 82 15.67 9.67 -0.89
C ASN A 82 15.10 8.77 0.23
N ILE A 83 15.92 7.85 0.71
CA ILE A 83 15.51 6.83 1.69
C ILE A 83 15.14 7.45 3.05
N SER A 84 15.81 8.50 3.51
CA SER A 84 15.45 9.17 4.78
C SER A 84 14.08 9.83 4.71
N SER A 85 13.67 10.34 3.54
CA SER A 85 12.32 10.88 3.30
C SER A 85 11.25 9.77 3.25
N VAL A 86 11.62 8.52 2.93
CA VAL A 86 10.71 7.38 3.10
C VAL A 86 10.28 7.28 4.56
N PHE A 87 11.21 7.42 5.50
CA PHE A 87 10.92 7.30 6.93
C PHE A 87 10.30 8.56 7.54
N LYS A 88 10.86 9.75 7.24
CA LYS A 88 10.43 11.03 7.81
C LYS A 88 9.02 11.42 7.38
N ASP A 89 8.70 11.24 6.11
CA ASP A 89 7.40 11.63 5.53
C ASP A 89 6.41 10.45 5.50
N CYS A 90 6.47 9.61 6.53
CA CYS A 90 5.53 8.50 6.70
C CYS A 90 4.11 9.04 6.93
N PRO A 91 3.08 8.55 6.21
CA PRO A 91 1.71 9.04 6.33
C PRO A 91 1.00 8.52 7.59
N PHE A 92 1.65 7.68 8.40
CA PHE A 92 1.06 7.06 9.57
C PHE A 92 1.55 7.72 10.85
N GLU A 93 0.62 7.97 11.77
CA GLU A 93 0.97 8.46 13.11
C GLU A 93 1.81 7.41 13.86
N GLY A 94 2.97 7.82 14.37
CA GLY A 94 3.96 6.91 14.95
C GLY A 94 4.94 6.30 13.95
N GLY A 95 4.81 6.61 12.66
CA GLY A 95 5.75 6.19 11.62
C GLY A 95 5.69 4.70 11.30
N TYR A 96 6.71 4.20 10.60
CA TYR A 96 6.92 2.76 10.43
C TYR A 96 7.64 2.22 11.68
N ASP A 97 6.89 1.54 12.53
CA ASP A 97 7.38 1.01 13.81
C ASP A 97 8.22 -0.26 13.65
N HIS A 98 8.17 -0.89 12.48
CA HIS A 98 9.12 -1.93 12.09
C HIS A 98 9.55 -1.78 10.63
N LYS A 99 10.86 -1.87 10.37
CA LYS A 99 11.49 -1.63 9.07
C LYS A 99 12.39 -2.81 8.72
N LEU A 100 12.09 -3.46 7.60
CA LEU A 100 12.85 -4.56 7.05
C LEU A 100 13.54 -4.09 5.77
N GLY A 101 14.85 -4.31 5.67
CA GLY A 101 15.60 -4.14 4.41
C GLY A 101 15.99 -5.49 3.84
N THR A 102 15.97 -5.63 2.52
CA THR A 102 16.38 -6.85 1.81
C THR A 102 17.68 -6.64 1.04
N SER A 103 18.64 -7.55 1.18
CA SER A 103 19.92 -7.53 0.46
C SER A 103 20.58 -8.91 0.46
N GLU A 104 21.36 -9.22 -0.57
CA GLU A 104 22.19 -10.45 -0.59
C GLU A 104 23.25 -10.45 0.53
N HIS A 105 23.62 -9.27 1.05
CA HIS A 105 24.54 -9.08 2.19
C HIS A 105 23.85 -9.11 3.56
N GLY A 106 22.52 -9.32 3.58
CA GLY A 106 21.73 -9.44 4.79
C GLY A 106 21.95 -10.75 5.54
N VAL A 107 21.41 -10.82 6.76
CA VAL A 107 21.45 -12.05 7.56
C VAL A 107 20.49 -13.07 6.98
N VAL A 108 20.94 -14.32 6.89
CA VAL A 108 20.10 -15.46 6.47
C VAL A 108 19.37 -16.01 7.68
N VAL A 109 18.04 -15.99 7.63
CA VAL A 109 17.15 -16.59 8.65
C VAL A 109 16.07 -17.36 7.89
N SER A 110 15.62 -18.51 8.39
CA SER A 110 14.49 -19.20 7.77
C SER A 110 13.19 -18.44 8.05
N SER A 111 12.20 -18.50 7.15
CA SER A 111 10.91 -17.82 7.36
C SER A 111 10.22 -18.28 8.66
N SER A 112 10.32 -19.56 8.99
CA SER A 112 9.74 -20.12 10.22
C SER A 112 10.45 -19.66 11.50
N GLU A 113 11.75 -19.32 11.42
CA GLU A 113 12.52 -18.80 12.56
C GLU A 113 12.51 -17.27 12.67
N LEU A 114 12.14 -16.55 11.60
CA LEU A 114 12.13 -15.11 11.62
C LEU A 114 11.05 -14.57 12.57
N ILE A 115 11.50 -13.92 13.64
CA ILE A 115 10.63 -13.24 14.60
C ILE A 115 10.49 -11.78 14.18
N ILE A 116 9.28 -11.40 13.77
CA ILE A 116 8.86 -10.01 13.61
C ILE A 116 8.04 -9.65 14.85
N PRO A 117 8.40 -8.59 15.61
CA PRO A 117 7.60 -8.15 16.74
C PRO A 117 6.23 -7.66 16.25
N THR A 118 5.25 -7.64 17.15
CA THR A 118 3.96 -6.98 16.90
C THR A 118 4.19 -5.54 16.41
N PHE A 119 3.52 -5.17 15.31
CA PHE A 119 3.67 -3.86 14.68
C PHE A 119 2.31 -3.31 14.23
N ARG A 120 2.23 -1.99 14.04
CA ARG A 120 1.11 -1.31 13.39
C ARG A 120 1.39 -0.98 11.93
N HIS A 121 2.63 -0.60 11.61
CA HIS A 121 3.05 -0.15 10.29
C HIS A 121 4.42 -0.72 9.90
N LEU A 122 4.40 -1.87 9.23
CA LEU A 122 5.60 -2.49 8.67
C LEU A 122 6.02 -1.84 7.35
N LEU A 123 7.30 -1.53 7.23
CA LEU A 123 7.96 -1.15 5.98
C LEU A 123 8.89 -2.28 5.52
N ILE A 124 8.78 -2.67 4.25
CA ILE A 124 9.74 -3.56 3.59
C ILE A 124 10.40 -2.75 2.46
N ALA A 125 11.71 -2.58 2.54
CA ALA A 125 12.50 -1.82 1.58
C ALA A 125 13.30 -2.75 0.68
N PHE A 126 13.36 -2.38 -0.60
CA PHE A 126 14.07 -3.10 -1.65
C PHE A 126 15.04 -2.17 -2.35
N GLY A 127 16.24 -2.66 -2.63
CA GLY A 127 17.26 -1.94 -3.37
C GLY A 127 17.09 -2.04 -4.88
N GLY A 128 17.79 -1.15 -5.58
CA GLY A 128 18.01 -1.25 -7.03
C GLY A 128 19.18 -2.18 -7.37
N LEU A 129 19.85 -1.91 -8.49
CA LEU A 129 20.98 -2.73 -8.96
C LEU A 129 22.14 -2.79 -7.97
N ALA A 130 22.44 -1.68 -7.27
CA ALA A 130 23.50 -1.62 -6.27
C ALA A 130 22.97 -1.69 -4.82
N GLY A 131 21.75 -2.20 -4.64
CA GLY A 131 21.18 -2.47 -3.31
C GLY A 131 20.63 -1.22 -2.61
N LEU A 132 20.34 -1.37 -1.31
CA LEU A 132 19.91 -0.26 -0.45
C LEU A 132 21.11 0.51 0.11
N GLU A 133 22.28 -0.11 0.09
CA GLU A 133 23.56 0.45 0.50
C GLU A 133 23.90 1.70 -0.32
N GLU A 134 23.68 1.66 -1.64
CA GLU A 134 23.84 2.84 -2.51
C GLU A 134 22.86 3.96 -2.11
N CYS A 135 21.58 3.63 -1.89
CA CYS A 135 20.58 4.61 -1.47
C CYS A 135 20.94 5.29 -0.13
N ILE A 136 21.60 4.57 0.78
CA ILE A 136 22.06 5.08 2.07
C ILE A 136 23.27 5.99 1.90
N GLU A 137 24.24 5.59 1.07
CA GLU A 137 25.47 6.37 0.85
C GLU A 137 25.22 7.69 0.10
N GLU A 138 24.21 7.72 -0.77
CA GLU A 138 23.78 8.93 -1.48
C GLU A 138 22.92 9.87 -0.63
N ASP A 139 22.26 9.37 0.42
CA ASP A 139 21.43 10.19 1.30
C ASP A 139 22.27 10.89 2.37
N VAL A 140 22.38 12.22 2.27
CA VAL A 140 23.14 13.07 3.21
C VAL A 140 22.78 12.83 4.69
N ASN A 141 21.53 12.43 5.00
CA ASN A 141 21.11 12.16 6.38
C ASN A 141 21.55 10.79 6.91
N LEU A 142 21.90 9.85 6.02
CA LEU A 142 22.28 8.47 6.37
C LEU A 142 23.68 8.09 5.91
N LYS A 143 24.35 8.97 5.15
CA LYS A 143 25.68 8.74 4.61
C LYS A 143 26.67 8.22 5.66
N GLY A 144 27.40 7.16 5.33
CA GLY A 144 28.35 6.50 6.22
C GLY A 144 27.73 5.60 7.30
N LYS A 145 26.41 5.38 7.29
CA LYS A 145 25.76 4.37 8.14
C LYS A 145 25.75 3.01 7.46
N ASP A 146 25.85 1.95 8.26
CA ASP A 146 25.59 0.59 7.77
C ASP A 146 24.07 0.39 7.60
N ALA A 147 23.65 -0.36 6.59
CA ALA A 147 22.24 -0.67 6.38
C ALA A 147 21.59 -1.37 7.58
N ARG A 148 22.37 -2.16 8.33
CA ARG A 148 21.93 -2.85 9.54
C ARG A 148 21.61 -1.89 10.70
N ASP A 149 22.08 -0.64 10.64
CA ASP A 149 21.75 0.41 11.60
C ASP A 149 20.52 1.23 11.16
N VAL A 150 20.14 1.15 9.89
CA VAL A 150 19.00 1.89 9.30
C VAL A 150 17.70 1.08 9.43
N PHE A 151 17.79 -0.25 9.31
CA PHE A 151 16.66 -1.17 9.36
C PHE A 151 16.67 -2.01 10.64
N ASP A 152 15.48 -2.34 11.17
CA ASP A 152 15.35 -3.19 12.36
C ASP A 152 15.80 -4.63 12.08
N LYS A 153 15.63 -5.08 10.82
CA LYS A 153 16.28 -6.28 10.28
C LYS A 153 16.75 -6.02 8.86
N TYR A 154 17.91 -6.57 8.54
CA TYR A 154 18.48 -6.53 7.20
C TYR A 154 18.77 -7.96 6.73
N LEU A 155 17.99 -8.45 5.75
CA LEU A 155 17.82 -9.88 5.51
C LEU A 155 18.19 -10.29 4.09
N ASN A 156 18.82 -11.45 3.98
CA ASN A 156 18.92 -12.18 2.72
C ASN A 156 17.78 -13.18 2.64
N ILE A 157 16.81 -12.88 1.78
CA ILE A 157 15.56 -13.62 1.58
C ILE A 157 15.68 -14.76 0.55
N CYS A 158 16.78 -14.82 -0.21
CA CYS A 158 17.04 -15.86 -1.20
C CYS A 158 18.51 -16.31 -1.11
N PRO A 159 18.89 -17.02 -0.03
CA PRO A 159 20.24 -17.56 0.08
C PRO A 159 20.51 -18.57 -1.05
N HIS A 160 21.77 -18.64 -1.48
CA HIS A 160 22.19 -19.52 -2.58
C HIS A 160 21.49 -19.24 -3.91
N GLN A 161 21.16 -17.97 -4.18
CA GLN A 161 20.63 -17.57 -5.49
C GLN A 161 21.53 -18.08 -6.63
N GLY A 162 20.91 -18.68 -7.64
CA GLY A 162 21.61 -19.22 -8.82
C GLY A 162 21.96 -18.16 -9.87
N SER A 163 21.45 -16.93 -9.69
CA SER A 163 21.77 -15.78 -10.52
C SER A 163 22.74 -14.84 -9.80
N ARG A 164 23.53 -14.09 -10.56
CA ARG A 164 24.38 -13.03 -9.99
C ARG A 164 23.56 -11.92 -9.31
N THR A 165 22.37 -11.64 -9.84
CA THR A 165 21.48 -10.59 -9.36
C THR A 165 20.05 -11.10 -9.44
N ILE A 166 19.26 -10.84 -8.40
CA ILE A 166 17.81 -10.96 -8.44
C ILE A 166 17.28 -9.55 -8.70
N ARG A 167 16.52 -9.38 -9.77
CA ARG A 167 16.01 -8.04 -10.12
C ARG A 167 14.92 -7.63 -9.11
N THR A 168 14.74 -6.33 -8.90
CA THR A 168 13.88 -5.82 -7.82
C THR A 168 12.44 -6.36 -7.90
N GLU A 169 11.87 -6.50 -9.10
CA GLU A 169 10.50 -7.03 -9.23
C GLU A 169 10.39 -8.53 -8.96
N GLU A 170 11.46 -9.31 -9.15
CA GLU A 170 11.55 -10.71 -8.70
C GLU A 170 11.70 -10.78 -7.19
N ALA A 171 12.58 -9.93 -6.63
CA ALA A 171 12.85 -9.86 -5.19
C ALA A 171 11.60 -9.51 -4.39
N ILE A 172 10.72 -8.64 -4.90
CA ILE A 172 9.44 -8.29 -4.28
C ILE A 172 8.59 -9.55 -4.05
N PHE A 173 8.39 -10.38 -5.08
CA PHE A 173 7.55 -11.57 -4.94
C PHE A 173 8.16 -12.61 -4.00
N ILE A 174 9.46 -12.89 -4.13
CA ILE A 174 10.14 -13.85 -3.25
C ILE A 174 10.06 -13.38 -1.79
N SER A 175 10.28 -12.09 -1.55
CA SER A 175 10.27 -11.52 -0.21
C SER A 175 8.87 -11.54 0.40
N LEU A 176 7.84 -11.13 -0.34
CA LEU A 176 6.47 -11.12 0.16
C LEU A 176 5.98 -12.54 0.50
N GLN A 177 6.35 -13.55 -0.30
CA GLN A 177 6.08 -14.95 0.04
C GLN A 177 6.85 -15.40 1.27
N TYR A 178 8.13 -15.04 1.38
CA TYR A 178 8.98 -15.35 2.53
C TYR A 178 8.43 -14.73 3.83
N PHE A 179 7.94 -13.48 3.77
CA PHE A 179 7.42 -12.77 4.95
C PHE A 179 5.99 -13.13 5.33
N GLN A 180 5.25 -13.85 4.48
CA GLN A 180 3.84 -14.19 4.72
C GLN A 180 3.63 -14.84 6.09
N GLU A 181 4.40 -15.88 6.40
CA GLU A 181 4.28 -16.62 7.67
C GLU A 181 4.71 -15.76 8.88
N PRO A 182 5.91 -15.13 8.91
CA PRO A 182 6.32 -14.20 9.96
C PRO A 182 5.33 -13.08 10.26
N ILE A 183 4.82 -12.42 9.21
CA ILE A 183 3.87 -11.32 9.34
C ILE A 183 2.54 -11.84 9.90
N SER A 184 2.06 -12.98 9.42
CA SER A 184 0.82 -13.58 9.94
C SER A 184 0.94 -13.90 11.43
N ARG A 185 2.09 -14.43 11.89
CA ARG A 185 2.33 -14.66 13.32
C ARG A 185 2.33 -13.37 14.13
N ALA A 186 2.99 -12.32 13.62
CA ALA A 186 3.07 -11.02 14.29
C ALA A 186 1.70 -10.32 14.41
N VAL A 187 0.83 -10.48 13.40
CA VAL A 187 -0.51 -9.88 13.37
C VAL A 187 -1.53 -10.70 14.16
N ALA A 188 -1.42 -12.04 14.16
CA ALA A 188 -2.32 -12.92 14.91
C ALA A 188 -2.12 -12.86 16.43
N GLY A 189 -0.99 -12.32 16.89
CA GLY A 189 -0.72 -12.09 18.32
C GLY A 189 -1.39 -10.83 18.91
N ASN A 190 -2.16 -10.09 18.10
CA ASN A 190 -2.95 -8.92 18.52
C ASN A 190 -4.42 -9.26 18.79
#